data_AF-A0A2N5LG88-F1
#
_entry.id   AF-A0A2N5LG88-F1
#
_cell.length_a   1.000
_cell.length_b   1.000
_cell.length_c   1.000
_cell.angle_alpha   90.00
_cell.angle_beta   90.00
_cell.angle_gamma   90.00
#
_symmetry.space_group_name_H-M   'P 1'
#
loop_
_entity.id
_entity.type
_entity.pdbx_description
1 polymer ?
#
loop_
_entity_poly.entity_id
_entity_poly.type
_entity_poly.pdbx_seq_one_letter_code
_entity_poly.pdbx_strand_id
1 'polypeptide(L)'
;MKKDPADYTPGERKYTELKKAVKAGKPNAVNYLKNSAVTLAGDFVIGLSFSNDYQRYSCSAIEINGIRYNNPCRWDKSGKAIDDDLSDLNVDSVHTSVRTI
;
A
#
# COMPACT_ATOMS: atom_id res chain seq x y z
N MET A 1 2.35 -17.97 -7.82
CA MET A 1 2.55 -18.72 -6.55
C MET A 1 2.38 -17.76 -5.39
N LYS A 2 1.71 -18.18 -4.31
CA LYS A 2 1.72 -17.39 -3.07
C LYS A 2 3.13 -17.48 -2.47
N LYS A 3 3.76 -16.34 -2.22
CA LYS A 3 5.08 -16.24 -1.58
C LYS A 3 5.01 -16.83 -0.16
N ASP A 4 6.06 -17.50 0.29
CA ASP A 4 6.14 -18.01 1.65
C ASP A 4 6.17 -16.83 2.65
N PRO A 5 5.38 -16.83 3.73
CA PRO A 5 5.45 -15.80 4.76
C PRO A 5 6.85 -15.55 5.34
N ALA A 6 7.74 -16.55 5.35
CA ALA A 6 9.14 -16.39 5.76
C ALA A 6 9.92 -15.43 4.84
N ASP A 7 9.56 -15.39 3.55
CA ASP A 7 10.18 -14.57 2.53
C ASP A 7 9.59 -13.16 2.46
N TYR A 8 8.56 -12.85 3.25
CA TYR A 8 7.92 -11.55 3.22
C TYR A 8 8.94 -10.47 3.62
N THR A 9 8.99 -9.44 2.80
CA THR A 9 9.64 -8.17 3.13
C THR A 9 8.99 -7.57 4.39
N PRO A 10 9.67 -6.63 5.07
CA PRO A 10 9.08 -5.95 6.23
C PRO A 10 7.71 -5.32 5.92
N GLY A 11 7.52 -4.76 4.72
CA GLY A 11 6.25 -4.14 4.34
C GLY A 11 5.14 -5.15 4.07
N GLU A 12 5.42 -6.26 3.38
CA GLU A 12 4.48 -7.38 3.21
C GLU A 12 4.02 -7.97 4.54
N ARG A 13 4.94 -8.09 5.52
CA ARG A 13 4.60 -8.53 6.89
C ARG A 13 3.65 -7.55 7.56
N LYS A 14 3.95 -6.24 7.54
CA LYS A 14 3.07 -5.21 8.13
C LYS A 14 1.67 -5.24 7.53
N TYR A 15 1.57 -5.31 6.20
CA TYR A 15 0.28 -5.39 5.51
C TYR A 15 -0.49 -6.67 5.88
N THR A 16 0.21 -7.80 6.00
CA THR A 16 -0.39 -9.08 6.43
C THR A 16 -0.88 -9.05 7.88
N GLU A 17 -0.09 -8.49 8.80
CA GLU A 17 -0.50 -8.28 10.20
C GLU A 17 -1.72 -7.37 10.29
N LEU A 18 -1.80 -6.36 9.44
CA LEU A 18 -2.96 -5.47 9.37
C LEU A 18 -4.22 -6.22 8.90
N LYS A 19 -4.09 -7.10 7.88
CA LYS A 19 -5.17 -8.01 7.47
C LYS A 19 -5.61 -8.94 8.61
N LYS A 20 -4.68 -9.51 9.37
CA LYS A 20 -4.99 -10.34 10.55
C LYS A 20 -5.73 -9.53 11.62
N ALA A 21 -5.30 -8.30 11.88
CA ALA A 21 -5.95 -7.40 12.84
C ALA A 21 -7.39 -7.06 12.44
N VAL A 22 -7.65 -6.83 11.15
CA VAL A 22 -9.00 -6.65 10.61
C VAL A 22 -9.85 -7.91 10.81
N LYS A 23 -9.31 -9.10 10.50
CA LYS A 23 -10.00 -10.37 10.71
C LYS A 23 -10.31 -10.62 12.20
N ALA A 24 -9.46 -10.14 13.10
CA ALA A 24 -9.67 -10.18 14.55
C ALA A 24 -10.65 -9.10 15.07
N GLY A 25 -11.28 -8.31 14.19
CA GLY A 25 -12.29 -7.33 14.56
C GLY A 25 -11.75 -6.03 15.18
N LYS A 26 -10.45 -5.71 15.01
CA LYS A 26 -9.89 -4.45 15.54
C LYS A 26 -10.40 -3.27 14.71
N PRO A 27 -11.23 -2.34 15.25
CA PRO A 27 -11.90 -1.31 14.45
C PRO A 27 -10.93 -0.38 13.73
N ASN A 28 -9.87 0.04 14.42
CA ASN A 28 -8.87 0.94 13.83
C ASN A 28 -8.14 0.30 12.65
N ALA A 29 -7.91 -1.01 12.67
CA ALA A 29 -7.17 -1.72 11.62
C ALA A 29 -7.87 -1.64 10.26
N VAL A 30 -9.20 -1.57 10.25
CA VAL A 30 -9.98 -1.48 9.00
C VAL A 30 -9.67 -0.19 8.25
N ASN A 31 -9.67 0.94 8.97
CA ASN A 31 -9.41 2.25 8.36
C ASN A 31 -7.98 2.38 7.86
N TYR A 32 -7.01 1.81 8.59
CA TYR A 32 -5.63 1.73 8.12
C TYR A 32 -5.52 0.83 6.88
N LEU A 33 -6.12 -0.36 6.89
CA LEU A 33 -6.01 -1.31 5.78
C LEU A 33 -6.60 -0.76 4.48
N LYS A 34 -7.75 -0.09 4.57
CA LYS A 34 -8.43 0.51 3.41
C LYS A 34 -7.54 1.46 2.63
N ASN A 35 -6.67 2.19 3.33
CA ASN A 35 -5.79 3.20 2.75
C ASN A 35 -4.32 2.76 2.82
N SER A 36 -4.07 1.46 2.75
CA SER A 36 -2.74 0.89 2.69
C SER A 36 -2.64 -0.13 1.56
N ALA A 37 -1.43 -0.32 1.07
CA ALA A 37 -1.11 -1.27 0.01
C ALA A 37 0.36 -1.70 0.13
N VAL A 38 0.81 -2.53 -0.80
CA VAL A 38 2.22 -2.85 -0.97
C VAL A 38 2.67 -2.59 -2.40
N THR A 39 3.94 -2.26 -2.60
CA THR A 39 4.56 -2.24 -3.94
C THR A 39 4.90 -3.66 -4.39
N LEU A 40 5.29 -3.84 -5.66
CA LEU A 40 5.81 -5.11 -6.16
C LEU A 40 7.14 -5.50 -5.51
N ALA A 41 7.93 -4.52 -5.04
CA ALA A 41 9.12 -4.75 -4.22
C ALA A 41 8.81 -5.10 -2.75
N GLY A 42 7.55 -4.95 -2.32
CA GLY A 42 7.11 -5.27 -0.96
C GLY A 42 7.20 -4.10 0.03
N ASP A 43 7.38 -2.87 -0.45
CA ASP A 43 7.35 -1.67 0.38
C ASP A 43 5.93 -1.38 0.87
N PHE A 44 5.80 -0.84 2.08
CA PHE A 44 4.48 -0.61 2.68
C PHE A 44 3.99 0.80 2.40
N VAL A 45 2.82 0.91 1.77
CA VAL A 45 2.21 2.18 1.38
C VAL A 45 1.18 2.62 2.43
N ILE A 46 1.22 3.90 2.82
CA ILE A 46 0.44 4.44 3.94
C ILE A 46 -0.35 5.67 3.49
N GLY A 47 -1.66 5.65 3.78
CA GLY A 47 -2.56 6.75 3.42
C GLY A 47 -2.77 6.84 1.90
N LEU A 48 -2.89 5.69 1.24
CA LEU A 48 -3.19 5.58 -0.17
C LEU A 48 -4.56 6.18 -0.48
N SER A 49 -4.64 6.92 -1.58
CA SER A 49 -5.85 7.48 -2.15
C SER A 49 -5.80 7.37 -3.67
N PHE A 50 -6.96 7.32 -4.32
CA PHE A 50 -7.11 7.38 -5.76
C PHE A 50 -7.74 8.72 -6.16
N SER A 51 -7.12 9.46 -7.07
CA SER A 51 -7.72 10.65 -7.65
C SER A 51 -8.48 10.31 -8.92
N ASN A 52 -9.78 10.64 -8.96
CA ASN A 52 -10.59 10.46 -10.15
C ASN A 52 -10.18 11.42 -11.28
N ASP A 53 -9.87 12.68 -10.95
CA ASP A 53 -9.51 13.69 -11.93
C ASP A 53 -8.21 13.36 -12.66
N TYR A 54 -7.20 12.89 -11.91
CA TYR A 54 -5.89 12.56 -12.47
C TYR A 54 -5.74 11.10 -12.89
N GLN A 55 -6.69 10.22 -12.51
CA GLN A 55 -6.61 8.77 -12.71
C GLN A 55 -5.30 8.18 -12.15
N ARG A 56 -4.98 8.53 -10.89
CA ARG A 56 -3.70 8.18 -10.24
C ARG A 56 -3.90 7.81 -8.78
N TYR A 57 -3.07 6.89 -8.30
CA TYR A 57 -2.89 6.67 -6.88
C TYR A 57 -1.84 7.62 -6.30
N SER A 58 -2.05 8.03 -5.06
CA SER A 58 -1.04 8.75 -4.28
C SER A 58 -1.10 8.34 -2.81
N CYS A 59 0.03 8.42 -2.11
CA CYS A 59 0.08 8.13 -0.67
C CYS A 59 0.69 9.27 0.13
N SER A 60 0.37 9.29 1.44
CA SER A 60 0.97 10.22 2.40
C SER A 60 2.39 9.83 2.84
N ALA A 61 2.71 8.53 2.79
CA ALA A 61 4.02 8.01 3.14
C ALA A 61 4.22 6.60 2.58
N ILE A 62 5.47 6.23 2.40
CA ILE A 62 5.89 4.86 2.07
C ILE A 62 6.99 4.42 3.04
N GLU A 63 7.02 3.15 3.40
CA GLU A 63 8.12 2.55 4.15
C GLU A 63 8.91 1.61 3.26
N ILE A 64 10.16 1.98 3.00
CA ILE A 64 11.11 1.22 2.18
C ILE A 64 12.19 0.70 3.12
N ASN A 65 12.38 -0.63 3.15
CA ASN A 65 13.32 -1.29 4.06
C ASN A 65 13.17 -0.87 5.54
N GLY A 66 11.94 -0.58 5.97
CA GLY A 66 11.62 -0.17 7.35
C GLY A 66 11.84 1.31 7.66
N ILE A 67 12.36 2.10 6.71
CA ILE A 67 12.50 3.55 6.85
C ILE A 67 11.28 4.23 6.23
N ARG A 68 10.66 5.16 6.97
CA ARG A 68 9.49 5.89 6.52
C ARG A 68 9.88 7.17 5.77
N TYR A 69 9.34 7.33 4.57
CA TYR A 69 9.47 8.50 3.72
C TYR A 69 8.09 9.17 3.59
N ASN A 70 7.99 10.46 3.92
CA ASN A 70 6.72 11.22 3.90
C ASN A 70 6.59 12.09 2.63
N ASN A 71 7.21 11.67 1.54
CA ASN A 71 7.11 12.36 0.25
C ASN A 71 5.88 11.85 -0.51
N PRO A 72 5.27 12.68 -1.38
CA PRO A 72 4.21 12.21 -2.25
C PRO A 72 4.78 11.15 -3.20
N CYS A 73 4.30 9.91 -3.09
CA CYS A 73 4.57 8.86 -4.06
C CYS A 73 3.33 8.65 -4.91
N ARG A 74 3.51 8.52 -6.22
CA ARG A 74 2.42 8.49 -7.19
C ARG A 74 2.57 7.30 -8.13
N TRP A 75 1.41 6.72 -8.43
CA TRP A 75 1.27 5.68 -9.44
C TRP A 75 0.11 6.03 -10.38
N ASP A 76 0.18 5.58 -11.62
CA ASP A 76 -0.98 5.67 -12.51
C ASP A 76 -2.09 4.70 -12.09
N LYS A 77 -3.26 4.77 -12.74
CA LYS A 77 -4.40 3.87 -12.45
C LYS A 77 -4.10 2.38 -12.61
N SER A 78 -3.05 2.02 -13.36
CA SER A 78 -2.60 0.64 -13.54
C SER A 78 -1.58 0.21 -12.49
N GLY A 79 -1.18 1.12 -11.59
CA GLY A 79 -0.19 0.88 -10.56
C GLY A 79 1.24 1.12 -11.00
N LYS A 80 1.50 1.66 -12.21
CA LYS A 80 2.87 1.97 -12.61
C LYS A 80 3.39 3.20 -11.89
N ALA A 81 4.62 3.14 -11.38
CA ALA A 81 5.25 4.27 -10.73
C ALA A 81 5.40 5.44 -11.70
N ILE A 82 5.07 6.65 -11.21
CA ILE A 82 5.25 7.90 -11.94
C ILE A 82 6.52 8.62 -11.47
N ASP A 83 6.82 8.51 -10.17
CA ASP A 83 8.01 9.08 -9.57
C ASP A 83 9.20 8.12 -9.73
N ASP A 84 10.38 8.68 -10.03
CA ASP A 84 11.62 7.90 -10.12
C ASP A 84 11.97 7.27 -8.76
N ASP A 85 12.64 6.11 -8.78
CA ASP A 85 13.03 5.29 -7.61
C ASP A 85 11.88 4.64 -6.81
N LEU A 86 10.68 4.60 -7.37
CA LEU A 86 9.52 3.93 -6.76
C LEU A 86 9.21 2.61 -7.48
N SER A 87 9.02 1.53 -6.72
CA SER A 87 8.49 0.29 -7.29
C SER A 87 7.01 0.43 -7.62
N ASP A 88 6.57 -0.21 -8.71
CA ASP A 88 5.16 -0.28 -9.10
C ASP A 88 4.27 -0.74 -7.93
N LEU A 89 3.06 -0.21 -7.86
CA LEU A 89 2.05 -0.56 -6.89
C LEU A 89 1.47 -1.93 -7.22
N ASN A 90 1.40 -2.80 -6.22
CA ASN A 90 0.61 -4.03 -6.34
C ASN A 90 -0.88 -3.68 -6.25
N VAL A 91 -1.53 -3.48 -7.39
CA VAL A 91 -2.95 -3.09 -7.46
C VAL A 91 -3.86 -4.12 -6.78
N ASP A 92 -3.51 -5.40 -6.79
CA ASP A 92 -4.28 -6.45 -6.10
C ASP A 92 -4.28 -6.30 -4.56
N SER A 93 -3.33 -5.51 -4.03
CA SER A 93 -3.28 -5.16 -2.61
C SER A 93 -4.11 -3.91 -2.27
N VAL A 94 -4.57 -3.16 -3.26
CA VAL A 94 -5.39 -1.97 -3.04
C VAL A 94 -6.79 -2.40 -2.63
N HIS A 95 -7.27 -1.87 -1.50
CA HIS A 95 -8.62 -2.17 -1.03
C HIS A 95 -9.67 -1.56 -1.97
N THR A 96 -10.77 -2.28 -2.24
CA THR A 96 -11.85 -1.81 -3.14
C THR A 96 -12.50 -0.50 -2.69
N SER A 97 -12.51 -0.26 -1.37
CA SER A 97 -12.94 0.99 -0.73
C SER A 97 -11.80 1.94 -0.36
N VAL A 98 -10.69 1.94 -1.11
CA VAL A 98 -9.63 2.95 -0.95
C VAL A 98 -10.23 4.34 -1.06
N ARG A 99 -9.73 5.31 -0.27
CA ARG A 99 -10.21 6.68 -0.34
C ARG A 99 -10.08 7.21 -1.77
N THR A 100 -11.20 7.64 -2.35
CA THR A 100 -11.23 8.34 -3.63
C THR A 100 -11.37 9.84 -3.37
N ILE A 101 -10.60 10.64 -4.11
CA ILE A 101 -10.61 12.11 -4.06
C ILE A 101 -10.82 12.70 -5.45
#